data_AF-A0A950A3G7-F1
#
_entry.id   AF-A0A950A3G7-F1
#
_cell.length_a   1.000
_cell.length_b   1.000
_cell.length_c   1.000
_cell.angle_alpha   90.00
_cell.angle_beta   90.00
_cell.angle_gamma   90.00
#
_symmetry.space_group_name_H-M   'P 1'
#
loop_
_entity.id
_entity.type
_entity.pdbx_description
1 polymer ?
#
loop_
_entity_poly.entity_id
_entity_poly.type
_entity_poly.pdbx_seq_one_letter_code
_entity_poly.pdbx_strand_id
1 'polypeptide(L)'
;MTDTWIIGSGQARTAPARDDVSITELAWEAVAPALADAGTSLPEIEGAVTASQDFWDGRTISSMSVNELVGGAFGSEAKVAADACLGLGYAHARIADCDQRLNLALAHAKESQGDVHAIEVAAFDPYYQRALDADETVVAAMQAQLL
;
A
#
# COMPACT_ATOMS: atom_id res chain seq x y z
N MET A 1 -0.09 -25.36 10.00
CA MET A 1 0.45 -24.19 9.29
C MET A 1 0.44 -24.53 7.83
N THR A 2 -0.17 -23.70 7.01
CA THR A 2 -0.28 -23.89 5.56
C THR A 2 0.88 -23.16 4.91
N ASP A 3 1.62 -23.83 4.03
CA ASP A 3 2.67 -23.16 3.26
C ASP A 3 2.04 -22.08 2.37
N THR A 4 2.60 -20.88 2.40
CA THR A 4 2.12 -19.72 1.62
C THR A 4 3.20 -19.29 0.65
N TRP A 5 2.80 -18.99 -0.58
CA TRP A 5 3.71 -18.68 -1.68
C TRP A 5 3.27 -17.40 -2.40
N ILE A 6 4.24 -16.63 -2.90
CA ILE A 6 3.98 -15.56 -3.85
C ILE A 6 4.02 -16.19 -5.24
N ILE A 7 2.89 -16.18 -5.94
CA ILE A 7 2.75 -16.81 -7.26
C ILE A 7 2.78 -15.82 -8.43
N GLY A 8 2.74 -14.51 -8.15
CA GLY A 8 2.88 -13.46 -9.16
C GLY A 8 3.19 -12.11 -8.51
N SER A 9 3.81 -11.22 -9.29
CA SER A 9 4.20 -9.88 -8.83
C SER A 9 4.09 -8.84 -9.94
N GLY A 10 3.90 -7.59 -9.56
CA GLY A 10 3.77 -6.48 -10.49
C GLY A 10 4.09 -5.15 -9.82
N GLN A 11 4.58 -4.20 -10.61
CA GLN A 11 4.96 -2.88 -10.14
C GLN A 11 4.61 -1.85 -11.21
N ALA A 12 4.04 -0.74 -10.77
CA ALA A 12 3.82 0.42 -11.63
C ALA A 12 5.14 1.09 -12.03
N ARG A 13 5.12 1.87 -13.11
CA ARG A 13 6.31 2.62 -13.52
C ARG A 13 6.63 3.72 -12.50
N THR A 14 7.80 3.63 -11.89
CA THR A 14 8.33 4.65 -10.96
C THR A 14 8.76 5.92 -11.71
N ALA A 15 8.37 7.08 -11.17
CA ALA A 15 8.84 8.38 -11.59
C ALA A 15 8.69 9.37 -10.41
N PRO A 16 9.42 10.50 -10.39
CA PRO A 16 9.25 11.53 -9.34
C PRO A 16 7.83 12.09 -9.27
N ALA A 17 7.13 12.15 -10.41
CA ALA A 17 5.72 12.51 -10.50
C ALA A 17 5.07 11.79 -11.69
N ARG A 18 3.76 11.50 -11.56
CA ARG A 18 2.94 10.80 -12.55
C ARG A 18 1.61 11.53 -12.75
N ASP A 19 1.65 12.72 -13.34
CA ASP A 19 0.44 13.53 -13.59
C ASP A 19 -0.43 12.97 -14.71
N ASP A 20 0.10 12.01 -15.46
CA ASP A 20 -0.55 11.31 -16.59
C ASP A 20 -1.58 10.26 -16.18
N VAL A 21 -1.61 9.87 -14.90
CA VAL A 21 -2.49 8.79 -14.39
C VAL A 21 -3.07 9.15 -13.02
N SER A 22 -4.26 8.67 -12.71
CA SER A 22 -4.85 8.69 -11.37
C SER A 22 -4.20 7.66 -10.43
N ILE A 23 -4.49 7.70 -9.12
CA ILE A 23 -4.03 6.65 -8.17
C ILE A 23 -4.59 5.27 -8.56
N THR A 24 -5.83 5.22 -9.05
CA THR A 24 -6.49 4.01 -9.54
C THR A 24 -5.75 3.45 -10.75
N GLU A 25 -5.45 4.27 -11.77
CA GLU A 25 -4.68 3.83 -12.93
C GLU A 25 -3.25 3.42 -12.56
N LEU A 26 -2.59 4.14 -11.65
CA LEU A 26 -1.27 3.80 -11.15
C LEU A 26 -1.27 2.46 -10.40
N ALA A 27 -2.29 2.20 -9.57
CA ALA A 27 -2.46 0.90 -8.92
C ALA A 27 -2.71 -0.22 -9.94
N TRP A 28 -3.50 0.04 -10.99
CA TRP A 28 -3.74 -0.94 -12.05
C TRP A 28 -2.47 -1.28 -12.84
N GLU A 29 -1.56 -0.32 -13.05
CA GLU A 29 -0.23 -0.59 -13.64
C GLU A 29 0.57 -1.63 -12.84
N ALA A 30 0.32 -1.78 -11.54
CA ALA A 30 0.92 -2.83 -10.70
C ALA A 30 0.08 -4.12 -10.67
N VAL A 31 -1.25 -4.00 -10.58
CA VAL A 31 -2.15 -5.16 -10.45
C VAL A 31 -2.20 -6.00 -11.73
N ALA A 32 -2.34 -5.37 -12.90
CA ALA A 32 -2.46 -6.07 -14.17
C ALA A 32 -1.28 -7.04 -14.44
N PRO A 33 0.00 -6.63 -14.31
CA PRO A 33 1.12 -7.56 -14.47
C PRO A 33 1.17 -8.62 -13.37
N ALA A 34 0.78 -8.31 -12.12
CA ALA A 34 0.76 -9.30 -11.04
C ALA A 34 -0.23 -10.44 -11.31
N LEU A 35 -1.42 -10.13 -11.83
CA LEU A 35 -2.40 -11.12 -12.25
C LEU A 35 -1.91 -11.94 -13.44
N ALA A 36 -1.29 -11.28 -14.42
CA ALA A 36 -0.72 -11.96 -15.59
C ALA A 36 0.41 -12.92 -15.22
N ASP A 37 1.31 -12.52 -14.31
CA ASP A 37 2.41 -13.33 -13.79
C ASP A 37 1.89 -14.54 -13.00
N ALA A 38 0.84 -14.34 -12.20
CA ALA A 38 0.15 -15.41 -11.47
C ALA A 38 -0.72 -16.33 -12.36
N GLY A 39 -0.99 -15.95 -13.62
CA GLY A 39 -1.86 -16.71 -14.51
C GLY A 39 -3.33 -16.76 -14.06
N THR A 40 -3.82 -15.70 -13.42
CA THR A 40 -5.17 -15.63 -12.82
C THR A 40 -5.89 -14.32 -13.20
N SER A 41 -7.08 -14.11 -12.65
CA SER A 41 -7.97 -12.97 -12.93
C SER A 41 -8.71 -12.49 -11.68
N LEU A 42 -9.21 -11.25 -11.69
CA LEU A 42 -9.90 -10.65 -10.52
C LEU A 42 -11.05 -11.49 -9.95
N PRO A 43 -11.91 -12.15 -10.76
CA PRO A 43 -12.98 -13.00 -10.22
C PRO A 43 -12.50 -14.24 -9.44
N GLU A 44 -11.24 -14.63 -9.60
CA GLU A 44 -10.64 -15.77 -8.88
C GLU A 44 -10.01 -15.34 -7.55
N ILE A 45 -9.83 -14.03 -7.33
CA ILE A 45 -9.31 -13.49 -6.07
C ILE A 45 -10.38 -13.61 -4.98
N GLU A 46 -10.07 -14.33 -3.90
CA GLU A 46 -10.99 -14.59 -2.78
C GLU A 46 -10.92 -13.49 -1.71
N GLY A 47 -9.81 -12.74 -1.68
CA GLY A 47 -9.56 -11.68 -0.72
C GLY A 47 -8.47 -10.72 -1.15
N ALA A 48 -8.48 -9.53 -0.56
CA ALA A 48 -7.43 -8.55 -0.78
C ALA A 48 -6.96 -7.90 0.51
N VAL A 49 -5.70 -7.49 0.50
CA VAL A 49 -5.13 -6.58 1.49
C VAL A 49 -4.55 -5.38 0.77
N THR A 50 -5.06 -4.19 1.08
CA THR A 50 -4.47 -2.95 0.58
C THR A 50 -3.63 -2.28 1.67
N ALA A 51 -2.51 -1.69 1.30
CA ALA A 51 -1.65 -0.93 2.21
C ALA A 51 -1.51 0.50 1.68
N SER A 52 -2.05 1.46 2.44
CA SER A 52 -2.00 2.88 2.10
C SER A 52 -2.33 3.77 3.30
N GLN A 53 -1.91 5.03 3.20
CA GLN A 53 -2.17 6.05 4.23
C GLN A 53 -3.09 7.15 3.69
N ASP A 54 -4.10 7.51 4.48
CA ASP A 54 -5.09 8.53 4.13
C ASP A 54 -4.45 9.91 3.92
N PHE A 55 -3.36 10.21 4.65
CA PHE A 55 -2.57 11.44 4.47
C PHE A 55 -1.90 11.50 3.10
N TRP A 56 -1.29 10.40 2.65
CA TRP A 56 -0.62 10.32 1.34
C TRP A 56 -1.59 10.41 0.18
N ASP A 57 -2.78 9.84 0.33
CA ASP A 57 -3.82 9.87 -0.70
C ASP A 57 -4.73 11.11 -0.63
N GLY A 58 -4.56 11.96 0.41
CA GLY A 58 -5.38 13.15 0.63
C GLY A 58 -6.88 12.85 0.80
N ARG A 59 -7.23 11.62 1.19
CA ARG A 59 -8.61 11.14 1.30
C ARG A 59 -8.74 10.18 2.48
N THR A 60 -9.83 10.34 3.24
CA THR A 60 -10.27 9.32 4.19
C THR A 60 -10.68 8.06 3.45
N ILE A 61 -10.32 6.89 3.98
CA ILE A 61 -10.57 5.59 3.35
C ILE A 61 -9.84 5.48 2.00
N SER A 62 -8.51 5.63 2.01
CA SER A 62 -7.68 5.62 0.79
C SER A 62 -7.87 4.37 -0.08
N SER A 63 -8.15 3.20 0.53
CA SER A 63 -8.42 1.95 -0.18
C SER A 63 -9.67 1.99 -1.07
N MET A 64 -10.60 2.92 -0.84
CA MET A 64 -11.81 3.09 -1.66
C MET A 64 -11.48 3.28 -3.14
N SER A 65 -10.37 3.96 -3.45
CA SER A 65 -9.96 4.27 -4.83
C SER A 65 -9.42 3.06 -5.61
N VAL A 66 -9.11 1.95 -4.93
CA VAL A 66 -8.50 0.76 -5.51
C VAL A 66 -9.28 -0.52 -5.26
N ASN A 67 -10.36 -0.46 -4.46
CA ASN A 67 -11.11 -1.64 -4.02
C ASN A 67 -11.59 -2.54 -5.18
N GLU A 68 -12.07 -1.94 -6.27
CA GLU A 68 -12.49 -2.68 -7.47
C GLU A 68 -11.31 -3.35 -8.20
N LEU A 69 -10.14 -2.72 -8.17
CA LEU A 69 -8.94 -3.21 -8.84
C LEU A 69 -8.33 -4.41 -8.13
N VAL A 70 -8.64 -4.63 -6.85
CA VAL A 70 -8.11 -5.74 -6.06
C VAL A 70 -9.10 -6.91 -5.94
N GLY A 71 -10.21 -6.87 -6.67
CA GLY A 71 -11.23 -7.93 -6.61
C GLY A 71 -12.18 -7.79 -5.42
N GLY A 72 -12.25 -6.61 -4.79
CA GLY A 72 -13.17 -6.34 -3.66
C GLY A 72 -14.66 -6.41 -4.02
N ALA A 73 -15.00 -6.56 -5.31
CA ALA A 73 -16.36 -6.87 -5.75
C ALA A 73 -16.71 -8.37 -5.62
N PHE A 74 -15.71 -9.25 -5.56
CA PHE A 74 -15.86 -10.71 -5.52
C PHE A 74 -15.49 -11.30 -4.15
N GLY A 75 -14.63 -10.61 -3.40
CA GLY A 75 -14.18 -10.99 -2.07
C GLY A 75 -14.06 -9.81 -1.13
N SER A 76 -13.51 -10.04 0.06
CA SER A 76 -13.32 -8.98 1.05
C SER A 76 -11.94 -8.33 0.93
N GLU A 77 -11.94 -7.00 0.86
CA GLU A 77 -10.75 -6.15 0.99
C GLU A 77 -10.56 -5.76 2.46
N ALA A 78 -9.31 -5.76 2.93
CA ALA A 78 -8.98 -5.25 4.24
C ALA A 78 -7.75 -4.34 4.18
N LYS A 79 -7.97 -3.07 4.52
CA LYS A 79 -6.93 -2.04 4.53
C LYS A 79 -6.02 -2.17 5.74
N VAL A 80 -4.72 -2.06 5.49
CA VAL A 80 -3.68 -1.79 6.48
C VAL A 80 -3.22 -0.35 6.30
N ALA A 81 -3.37 0.47 7.35
CA ALA A 81 -2.87 1.85 7.35
C ALA A 81 -1.35 1.88 7.63
N ALA A 82 -0.58 1.30 6.70
CA ALA A 82 0.87 1.19 6.79
C ALA A 82 1.49 0.89 5.41
N ASP A 83 2.74 0.42 5.40
CA ASP A 83 3.48 0.02 4.22
C ASP A 83 3.17 -1.40 3.73
N ALA A 84 3.80 -1.78 2.62
CA ALA A 84 3.68 -3.10 2.01
C ALA A 84 4.14 -4.24 2.93
N CYS A 85 5.10 -4.02 3.83
CA CYS A 85 5.61 -5.07 4.70
C CYS A 85 4.54 -5.53 5.70
N LEU A 86 3.86 -4.57 6.33
CA LEU A 86 2.74 -4.85 7.22
C LEU A 86 1.53 -5.40 6.44
N GLY A 87 1.28 -4.88 5.24
CA GLY A 87 0.26 -5.41 4.33
C GLY A 87 0.48 -6.89 3.99
N LEU A 88 1.71 -7.28 3.61
CA LEU A 88 2.06 -8.68 3.32
C LEU A 88 1.94 -9.58 4.55
N GLY A 89 2.35 -9.10 5.73
CA GLY A 89 2.17 -9.82 6.98
C GLY A 89 0.69 -10.12 7.26
N TYR A 90 -0.20 -9.17 7.00
CA TYR A 90 -1.63 -9.36 7.16
C TYR A 90 -2.24 -10.27 6.08
N ALA A 91 -1.80 -10.15 4.82
CA ALA A 91 -2.20 -11.06 3.75
C ALA A 91 -1.85 -12.52 4.07
N HIS A 92 -0.65 -12.76 4.62
CA HIS A 92 -0.24 -14.07 5.11
C HIS A 92 -1.14 -14.55 6.26
N ALA A 93 -1.45 -13.71 7.24
CA ALA A 93 -2.35 -14.08 8.34
C ALA A 93 -3.75 -14.51 7.83
N ARG A 94 -4.27 -13.82 6.80
CA ARG A 94 -5.56 -14.17 6.17
C ARG A 94 -5.54 -15.52 5.45
N ILE A 95 -4.45 -15.86 4.76
CA ILE A 95 -4.28 -17.18 4.12
C ILE A 95 -4.10 -18.27 5.19
N ALA A 96 -3.39 -17.97 6.27
CA ALA A 96 -3.07 -18.93 7.33
C ALA A 96 -4.31 -19.43 8.10
N ASP A 97 -5.38 -18.63 8.18
CA ASP A 97 -6.67 -19.04 8.78
C ASP A 97 -7.48 -19.98 7.88
N CYS A 98 -7.00 -20.27 6.67
CA CYS A 98 -7.56 -21.22 5.71
C CYS A 98 -8.95 -20.88 5.14
N ASP A 99 -9.49 -19.69 5.44
CA ASP A 99 -10.72 -19.15 4.83
C ASP A 99 -10.50 -18.74 3.36
N GLN A 100 -9.30 -18.25 3.05
CA GLN A 100 -8.91 -17.76 1.72
C GLN A 100 -7.63 -18.45 1.25
N ARG A 101 -7.55 -18.72 -0.06
CA ARG A 101 -6.41 -19.42 -0.70
C ARG A 101 -5.66 -18.55 -1.70
N LEU A 102 -6.33 -17.58 -2.31
CA LEU A 102 -5.75 -16.68 -3.29
C LEU A 102 -6.09 -15.23 -2.91
N ASN A 103 -5.09 -14.55 -2.33
CA ASN A 103 -5.22 -13.15 -1.93
C ASN A 103 -4.34 -12.25 -2.79
N LEU A 104 -4.86 -11.06 -3.09
CA LEU A 104 -4.10 -9.98 -3.73
C LEU A 104 -3.65 -8.96 -2.68
N ALA A 105 -2.34 -8.71 -2.60
CA ALA A 105 -1.77 -7.66 -1.74
C ALA A 105 -1.33 -6.48 -2.61
N LEU A 106 -1.85 -5.28 -2.33
CA LEU A 106 -1.53 -4.05 -3.06
C LEU A 106 -1.08 -2.96 -2.10
N ALA A 107 0.12 -2.44 -2.28
CA ALA A 107 0.52 -1.16 -1.67
C ALA A 107 0.37 -0.04 -2.70
N HIS A 108 -0.20 1.10 -2.29
CA HIS A 108 -0.33 2.27 -3.17
C HIS A 108 -0.13 3.57 -2.40
N ALA A 109 0.54 4.50 -3.05
CA ALA A 109 0.64 5.90 -2.65
C ALA A 109 1.00 6.72 -3.90
N LYS A 110 0.58 7.98 -3.94
CA LYS A 110 0.99 8.92 -4.99
C LYS A 110 1.55 10.19 -4.36
N GLU A 111 2.75 10.05 -3.82
CA GLU A 111 3.44 11.06 -3.02
C GLU A 111 3.55 12.43 -3.70
N SER A 112 3.67 12.46 -5.03
CA SER A 112 3.74 13.71 -5.80
C SER A 112 2.49 14.60 -5.70
N GLN A 113 1.40 14.11 -5.10
CA GLN A 113 0.17 14.88 -4.85
C GLN A 113 0.01 15.32 -3.38
N GLY A 114 0.93 14.95 -2.51
CA GLY A 114 0.95 15.33 -1.10
C GLY A 114 2.00 16.38 -0.77
N ASP A 115 1.82 17.07 0.35
CA ASP A 115 2.91 17.82 0.99
C ASP A 115 3.68 16.85 1.89
N VAL A 116 4.79 16.33 1.37
CA VAL A 116 5.65 15.32 2.01
C VAL A 116 6.00 15.71 3.45
N HIS A 117 6.49 16.93 3.65
CA HIS A 117 6.92 17.41 4.96
C HIS A 117 5.74 17.49 5.93
N ALA A 118 4.61 18.08 5.52
CA ALA A 118 3.44 18.17 6.37
C ALA A 118 2.86 16.81 6.76
N ILE A 119 2.92 15.83 5.85
CA ILE A 119 2.43 14.45 6.06
C ILE A 119 3.34 13.70 7.04
N GLU A 120 4.66 13.78 6.86
CA GLU A 120 5.62 13.09 7.72
C GLU A 120 5.59 13.64 9.15
N VAL A 121 5.55 14.97 9.29
CA VAL A 121 5.43 15.64 10.59
C VAL A 121 4.10 15.29 11.28
N ALA A 122 3.06 14.94 10.51
CA ALA A 122 1.78 14.48 11.06
C ALA A 122 1.84 13.08 11.71
N ALA A 123 2.84 12.26 11.40
CA ALA A 123 3.04 10.95 12.03
C ALA A 123 3.47 11.04 13.50
N PHE A 124 4.03 12.18 13.91
CA PHE A 124 4.47 12.43 15.28
C PHE A 124 3.33 12.85 16.21
N ASP A 125 3.51 12.61 17.51
CA ASP A 125 2.59 13.09 18.54
C ASP A 125 2.41 14.62 18.43
N PRO A 126 1.16 15.11 18.27
CA PRO A 126 0.88 16.51 18.01
C PRO A 126 1.25 17.45 19.16
N TYR A 127 1.35 16.95 20.39
CA TYR A 127 1.59 17.76 21.59
C TYR A 127 3.06 17.83 21.97
N TYR A 128 3.78 16.71 21.81
CA TYR A 128 5.15 16.59 22.32
C TYR A 128 6.22 16.54 21.24
N GLN A 129 5.90 16.01 20.06
CA GLN A 129 6.91 15.67 19.06
C GLN A 129 6.80 16.50 17.79
N ARG A 130 5.58 16.89 17.40
CA ARG A 130 5.37 17.61 16.14
C ARG A 130 6.09 18.97 16.08
N ALA A 131 6.24 19.64 17.22
CA ALA A 131 6.98 20.90 17.32
C ALA A 131 8.50 20.75 17.08
N LEU A 132 9.03 19.52 17.02
CA LEU A 132 10.41 19.26 16.63
C LEU A 132 10.62 19.46 15.12
N ASP A 133 9.56 19.45 14.33
CA ASP A 133 9.59 19.72 12.88
C ASP A 133 10.57 18.80 12.12
N ALA A 134 10.66 17.55 12.58
CA ALA A 134 11.61 16.58 12.08
C ALA A 134 10.94 15.65 11.07
N ASP A 135 11.02 16.02 9.79
CA ASP A 135 10.65 15.15 8.68
C ASP A 135 11.68 14.01 8.46
N GLU A 136 11.42 13.10 7.52
CA GLU A 136 12.28 11.94 7.27
C GLU A 136 13.72 12.38 6.93
N THR A 137 13.88 13.48 6.19
CA THR A 137 15.20 14.00 5.82
C THR A 137 15.98 14.48 7.04
N VAL A 138 15.33 15.23 7.94
CA VAL A 138 15.93 15.70 9.19
C VAL A 138 16.30 14.52 10.08
N VAL A 139 15.40 13.55 10.25
CA VAL A 139 15.66 12.35 11.07
C VAL A 139 16.80 11.52 10.50
N ALA A 140 16.83 11.31 9.18
CA ALA A 140 17.91 10.60 8.50
C ALA A 140 19.26 11.33 8.66
N ALA A 141 19.28 12.66 8.59
CA ALA A 141 20.48 13.46 8.81
C ALA A 141 21.01 13.33 10.25
N MET A 142 20.13 13.32 11.25
CA MET A 142 20.51 13.07 12.65
C MET A 142 21.11 11.67 12.83
N GLN A 143 20.48 10.65 12.22
CA GLN A 143 20.99 9.28 12.27
C GLN A 143 22.36 9.15 11.60
N ALA A 144 22.58 9.86 10.49
CA ALA A 144 23.87 9.88 9.79
C ALA A 144 25.01 10.50 10.62
N GLN A 145 24.72 11.38 11.58
CA GLN A 145 25.74 11.91 12.49
C GLN A 145 26.22 10.91 13.55
N LEU A 146 25.52 9.79 13.72
CA LEU A 146 25.88 8.74 14.67
C LEU A 146 26.82 7.68 14.06
N LEU A 147 27.07 7.75 12.74
CA LEU A 147 27.95 6.85 11.98
C LEU A 147 29.33 7.50 11.76
#